data_AF-A0A665XAJ6-F1
#
_entry.id   AF-A0A665XAJ6-F1
#
_cell.length_a   1.000
_cell.length_b   1.000
_cell.length_c   1.000
_cell.angle_alpha   90.00
_cell.angle_beta   90.00
_cell.angle_gamma   90.00
#
_symmetry.space_group_name_H-M   'P 1'
#
loop_
_entity.id
_entity.type
_entity.pdbx_description
1 polymer ?
#
loop_
_entity_poly.entity_id
_entity_poly.type
_entity_poly.pdbx_seq_one_letter_code
_entity_poly.pdbx_strand_id
1 'polypeptide(L)'
;MLHVIARDINKVILKPGSCNFLLFGEFCFVFVFCWGFFFLFFSKKCQRNKHEGHIVSFEITPQEIPPPEFVLTKPDSHWSEEEKKLYKEYEKKTKDLSEEKQKYKKLLETEIKKLQASTKDGTMRFDETLRKLFEKKLKYEMAINQEELKITYLVYSVAIEEEMRNREMDLKLKHEKALAYKVRKLLLSNAKGIYDYQLQIILDKEFRKEFFDVPTHIVDHLYKLFKRRPRVQKLRTQMKNNNTFQEQYLCGSLAPDAVGKMLKAIEELDAPENMPEGLNSGVWERFCLVRRAKVESEQKVKLKALTLAEMQMLLQKKRDEYKDIARVFYCILLKEKYFLLLSFSMHKERNCLQTDNMVQVLLKQGQVEVSATGMTADYSDSTLIHRSVVEDFNKAIRQMLGEQKIAIMVEGKDFRKGIIQLEWEHKMMKMQIEDLNNKARDIQMIHLSEEQQDLINIYIYIYIYIYTHVLLCYFQTHRQNVQHRRKKIKELNKKAAMKAEKCTVSIPLLIAMLVWCLASEENQEAKSEERYQEIVQRKKLEDLARTQAEELAFLWAELERLRMKNFPSIDQLKHN
;
A
#
# COMPACT_ATOMS: atom_id res chain seq x y z
N MET A 1 -8.46 -6.54 -49.39
CA MET A 1 -8.08 -6.56 -47.96
C MET A 1 -8.09 -7.97 -47.37
N LEU A 2 -9.09 -8.81 -47.66
CA LEU A 2 -9.15 -10.22 -47.23
C LEU A 2 -8.05 -11.15 -47.79
N HIS A 3 -7.48 -10.82 -48.96
CA HIS A 3 -6.44 -11.62 -49.60
C HIS A 3 -5.02 -11.40 -49.04
N VAL A 4 -4.83 -10.33 -48.25
CA VAL A 4 -3.53 -9.98 -47.63
C VAL A 4 -3.38 -10.68 -46.28
N ILE A 5 -4.47 -10.79 -45.51
CA ILE A 5 -4.47 -11.44 -44.19
C ILE A 5 -4.23 -12.97 -44.30
N ALA A 6 -4.71 -13.61 -45.36
CA ALA A 6 -4.49 -15.04 -45.60
C ALA A 6 -3.02 -15.39 -45.95
N ARG A 7 -2.24 -14.42 -46.45
CA ARG A 7 -0.83 -14.65 -46.82
C ARG A 7 0.12 -14.58 -45.61
N ASP A 8 -0.25 -13.84 -44.58
CA ASP A 8 0.60 -13.64 -43.40
C ASP A 8 0.46 -14.78 -42.37
N ILE A 9 -0.67 -15.48 -42.34
CA ILE A 9 -0.88 -16.64 -41.46
C ILE A 9 0.01 -17.83 -41.87
N ASN A 10 0.31 -17.98 -43.16
CA ASN A 10 1.14 -19.09 -43.67
C ASN A 10 2.66 -18.90 -43.49
N LYS A 11 3.13 -17.72 -43.04
CA LYS A 11 4.58 -17.45 -42.90
C LYS A 11 5.16 -17.70 -41.49
N VAL A 12 4.32 -18.02 -40.49
CA VAL A 12 4.77 -18.13 -39.08
C VAL A 12 5.00 -19.59 -38.64
N ILE A 13 4.68 -20.57 -39.49
CA ILE A 13 4.84 -21.99 -39.14
C ILE A 13 6.18 -22.47 -39.69
N LEU A 14 7.22 -22.50 -38.85
CA LEU A 14 8.31 -23.49 -38.86
C LEU A 14 9.31 -23.19 -37.72
N LYS A 15 9.07 -23.78 -36.54
CA LYS A 15 10.11 -24.32 -35.63
C LYS A 15 9.44 -25.16 -34.53
N PRO A 16 9.86 -26.42 -34.30
CA PRO A 16 9.23 -27.31 -33.33
C PRO A 16 9.84 -27.14 -31.94
N GLY A 17 9.00 -26.98 -30.91
CA GLY A 17 9.44 -27.09 -29.52
C GLY A 17 8.89 -26.01 -28.57
N SER A 18 7.59 -26.05 -28.28
CA SER A 18 7.03 -25.52 -27.04
C SER A 18 5.56 -25.94 -26.89
N CYS A 19 5.17 -26.29 -25.66
CA CYS A 19 3.88 -26.86 -25.25
C CYS A 19 2.68 -25.90 -25.37
N ASN A 20 2.43 -25.30 -26.54
CA ASN A 20 1.28 -24.42 -26.80
C ASN A 20 0.20 -25.06 -27.69
N PHE A 21 0.23 -26.39 -27.88
CA PHE A 21 -0.70 -27.08 -28.78
C PHE A 21 -2.15 -27.13 -28.27
N LEU A 22 -2.39 -26.98 -26.96
CA LEU A 22 -3.74 -27.07 -26.39
C LEU A 22 -4.54 -25.75 -26.48
N LEU A 23 -3.90 -24.59 -26.28
CA LEU A 23 -4.57 -23.28 -26.36
C LEU A 23 -4.93 -22.85 -27.80
N PHE A 24 -4.13 -23.26 -28.79
CA PHE A 24 -4.43 -22.99 -30.20
C PHE A 24 -5.50 -23.93 -30.78
N GLY A 25 -5.58 -25.15 -30.25
CA GLY A 25 -6.63 -26.12 -30.59
C GLY A 25 -8.02 -25.58 -30.24
N GLU A 26 -8.17 -24.99 -29.04
CA GLU A 26 -9.46 -24.43 -28.62
C GLU A 26 -9.84 -23.14 -29.36
N PHE A 27 -8.88 -22.29 -29.73
CA PHE A 27 -9.15 -21.11 -30.56
C PHE A 27 -9.64 -21.50 -31.97
N CYS A 28 -9.03 -22.52 -32.58
CA CYS A 28 -9.52 -23.06 -33.85
C CYS A 28 -10.87 -23.76 -33.69
N PHE A 29 -11.08 -24.49 -32.60
CA PHE A 29 -12.33 -25.19 -32.34
C PHE A 29 -13.49 -24.21 -32.15
N VAL A 30 -13.29 -23.12 -31.39
CA VAL A 30 -14.32 -22.07 -31.19
C VAL A 30 -14.56 -21.29 -32.47
N PHE A 31 -13.54 -21.01 -33.29
CA PHE A 31 -13.75 -20.34 -34.58
C PHE A 31 -14.52 -21.22 -35.57
N VAL A 32 -14.20 -22.52 -35.63
CA VAL A 32 -14.90 -23.51 -36.47
C VAL A 32 -16.31 -23.81 -35.92
N PHE A 33 -16.51 -23.87 -34.60
CA PHE A 33 -17.83 -24.06 -34.01
C PHE A 33 -18.71 -22.82 -34.18
N CYS A 34 -18.17 -21.62 -33.98
CA CYS A 34 -18.92 -20.37 -34.19
C CYS A 34 -19.26 -20.18 -35.67
N TRP A 35 -18.34 -20.45 -36.60
CA TRP A 35 -18.66 -20.45 -38.04
C TRP A 35 -19.62 -21.57 -38.41
N GLY A 36 -19.46 -22.77 -37.84
CA GLY A 36 -20.36 -23.91 -38.05
C GLY A 36 -21.77 -23.63 -37.57
N PHE A 37 -21.93 -22.99 -36.40
CA PHE A 37 -23.23 -22.53 -35.90
C PHE A 37 -23.77 -21.36 -36.74
N PHE A 38 -22.92 -20.44 -37.19
CA PHE A 38 -23.35 -19.36 -38.09
C PHE A 38 -23.84 -19.92 -39.42
N PHE A 39 -23.16 -20.93 -39.97
CA PHE A 39 -23.53 -21.60 -41.22
C PHE A 39 -24.76 -22.50 -41.04
N LEU A 40 -24.90 -23.20 -39.91
CA LEU A 40 -26.11 -23.98 -39.59
C LEU A 40 -27.31 -23.09 -39.27
N PHE A 41 -27.11 -21.94 -38.64
CA PHE A 41 -28.17 -20.98 -38.35
C PHE A 41 -28.60 -20.24 -39.61
N PHE A 42 -27.67 -19.82 -40.47
CA PHE A 42 -28.01 -19.29 -41.79
C PHE A 42 -28.61 -20.36 -42.70
N SER A 43 -28.10 -21.60 -42.68
CA SER A 43 -28.66 -22.71 -43.46
C SER A 43 -30.06 -23.09 -42.98
N LYS A 44 -30.31 -23.19 -41.66
CA LYS A 44 -31.66 -23.43 -41.12
C LYS A 44 -32.60 -22.25 -41.32
N LYS A 45 -32.13 -21.00 -41.28
CA LYS A 45 -32.96 -19.81 -41.54
C LYS A 45 -33.25 -19.65 -43.04
N CYS A 46 -32.31 -20.04 -43.91
CA CYS A 46 -32.50 -20.13 -45.35
C CYS A 46 -33.39 -21.33 -45.76
N GLN A 47 -33.35 -22.44 -45.01
CA GLN A 47 -34.27 -23.57 -45.16
C GLN A 47 -35.67 -23.28 -44.60
N ARG A 48 -35.80 -22.56 -43.48
CA ARG A 48 -37.10 -22.09 -42.95
C ARG A 48 -37.77 -21.10 -43.91
N ASN A 49 -37.00 -20.15 -44.46
CA ASN A 49 -37.49 -19.24 -45.49
C ASN A 49 -37.76 -19.92 -46.84
N LYS A 50 -37.25 -21.13 -47.09
CA LYS A 50 -37.60 -21.95 -48.25
C LYS A 50 -38.91 -22.73 -48.07
N HIS A 51 -39.29 -23.08 -46.84
CA HIS A 51 -40.53 -23.82 -46.56
C HIS A 51 -41.74 -22.91 -46.29
N GLU A 52 -41.52 -21.62 -46.02
CA GLU A 52 -42.57 -20.58 -46.03
C GLU A 52 -42.65 -19.81 -47.35
N GLY A 53 -42.00 -20.34 -48.40
CA GLY A 53 -42.31 -19.99 -49.78
C GLY A 53 -43.65 -20.60 -50.17
N HIS A 54 -44.74 -20.19 -49.53
CA HIS A 54 -46.02 -20.22 -50.21
C HIS A 54 -45.80 -19.48 -51.52
N ILE A 55 -45.99 -20.21 -52.61
CA ILE A 55 -46.05 -19.70 -53.96
C ILE A 55 -47.11 -18.60 -53.94
N VAL A 56 -46.68 -17.36 -53.70
CA VAL A 56 -47.45 -16.19 -54.08
C VAL A 56 -47.27 -16.18 -55.59
N SER A 57 -48.15 -16.91 -56.27
CA SER A 57 -48.46 -16.66 -57.66
C SER A 57 -48.56 -15.15 -57.80
N PHE A 58 -47.57 -14.55 -58.46
CA PHE A 58 -47.61 -13.17 -58.91
C PHE A 58 -48.81 -13.09 -59.86
N GLU A 59 -50.00 -12.81 -59.32
CA GLU A 59 -51.09 -12.26 -60.11
C GLU A 59 -50.62 -10.89 -60.56
N ILE A 60 -50.04 -10.88 -61.75
CA ILE A 60 -49.78 -9.68 -62.53
C ILE A 60 -51.12 -8.94 -62.55
N THR A 61 -51.19 -7.81 -61.84
CA THR A 61 -52.34 -6.91 -61.90
C THR A 61 -52.66 -6.63 -63.37
N PRO A 62 -53.95 -6.53 -63.76
CA PRO A 62 -54.34 -6.51 -65.17
C PRO A 62 -53.51 -5.49 -65.96
N GLN A 63 -53.02 -5.98 -67.10
CA GLN A 63 -52.42 -5.20 -68.18
C GLN A 63 -53.27 -3.93 -68.39
N GLU A 64 -52.61 -2.78 -68.52
CA GLU A 64 -53.27 -1.48 -68.63
C GLU A 64 -54.48 -1.55 -69.57
N ILE A 65 -55.62 -1.04 -69.13
CA ILE A 65 -56.82 -1.00 -69.97
C ILE A 65 -56.46 -0.09 -71.15
N PRO A 66 -56.48 -0.58 -72.41
CA PRO A 66 -56.08 0.23 -73.55
C PRO A 66 -57.12 1.33 -73.81
N PRO A 67 -56.70 2.53 -74.23
CA PRO A 67 -57.63 3.62 -74.52
C PRO A 67 -58.58 3.23 -75.67
N PRO A 68 -59.85 3.64 -75.62
CA PRO A 68 -60.78 3.42 -76.72
C PRO A 68 -60.26 4.03 -78.03
N GLU A 69 -60.40 3.30 -79.14
CA GLU A 69 -59.77 3.60 -80.45
C GLU A 69 -60.09 5.00 -81.01
N PHE A 70 -61.25 5.57 -80.67
CA PHE A 70 -61.68 6.92 -81.09
C PHE A 70 -60.92 8.07 -80.41
N VAL A 71 -60.30 7.82 -79.25
CA VAL A 71 -59.49 8.80 -78.49
C VAL A 71 -58.18 9.14 -79.24
N LEU A 72 -57.71 8.22 -80.08
CA LEU A 72 -56.48 8.38 -80.87
C LEU A 72 -56.74 8.98 -82.26
N THR A 73 -58.00 9.01 -82.73
CA THR A 73 -58.37 9.35 -84.11
C THR A 73 -59.25 10.59 -84.27
N LYS A 74 -59.93 11.09 -83.22
CA LYS A 74 -60.83 12.27 -83.30
C LYS A 74 -60.60 13.27 -82.14
N PRO A 75 -60.64 14.60 -82.38
CA PRO A 75 -60.55 15.62 -81.32
C PRO A 75 -61.79 15.62 -80.40
N ASP A 76 -61.60 15.98 -79.13
CA ASP A 76 -62.61 15.97 -78.04
C ASP A 76 -63.94 16.67 -78.35
N SER A 77 -63.92 17.63 -79.29
CA SER A 77 -65.08 18.43 -79.71
C SER A 77 -66.09 17.66 -80.57
N HIS A 78 -65.70 16.54 -81.17
CA HIS A 78 -66.50 15.77 -82.13
C HIS A 78 -67.05 14.44 -81.59
N TRP A 79 -66.91 14.17 -80.29
CA TRP A 79 -67.41 12.92 -79.71
C TRP A 79 -68.94 12.90 -79.60
N SER A 80 -69.56 11.81 -80.03
CA SER A 80 -70.99 11.57 -79.83
C SER A 80 -71.32 11.41 -78.33
N GLU A 81 -72.59 11.58 -77.93
CA GLU A 81 -72.99 11.36 -76.53
C GLU A 81 -72.69 9.93 -76.03
N GLU A 82 -72.70 8.95 -76.92
CA GLU A 82 -72.40 7.54 -76.62
C GLU A 82 -70.89 7.31 -76.48
N GLU A 83 -70.07 7.92 -77.35
CA GLU A 83 -68.60 7.89 -77.26
C GLU A 83 -68.10 8.59 -75.99
N LYS A 84 -68.75 9.70 -75.58
CA LYS A 84 -68.50 10.39 -74.30
C LYS A 84 -68.84 9.51 -73.09
N LYS A 85 -69.90 8.69 -73.15
CA LYS A 85 -70.25 7.73 -72.08
C LYS A 85 -69.22 6.59 -72.00
N LEU A 86 -68.79 6.05 -73.14
CA LEU A 86 -67.78 4.98 -73.21
C LEU A 86 -66.42 5.43 -72.65
N TYR A 87 -66.01 6.66 -72.96
CA TYR A 87 -64.78 7.24 -72.42
C TYR A 87 -64.87 7.48 -70.90
N LYS A 88 -66.02 7.96 -70.39
CA LYS A 88 -66.25 8.09 -68.94
C LYS A 88 -66.21 6.75 -68.21
N GLU A 89 -66.73 5.68 -68.83
CA GLU A 89 -66.67 4.33 -68.26
C GLU A 89 -65.23 3.78 -68.28
N TYR A 90 -64.47 4.03 -69.35
CA TYR A 90 -63.05 3.72 -69.44
C TYR A 90 -62.22 4.48 -68.38
N GLU A 91 -62.44 5.78 -68.21
CA GLU A 91 -61.77 6.56 -67.16
C GLU A 91 -62.11 6.01 -65.77
N LYS A 92 -63.37 5.64 -65.53
CA LYS A 92 -63.79 5.06 -64.27
C LYS A 92 -63.08 3.73 -64.01
N LYS A 93 -63.06 2.81 -64.97
CA LYS A 93 -62.35 1.52 -64.84
C LYS A 93 -60.84 1.70 -64.66
N THR A 94 -60.24 2.69 -65.33
CA THR A 94 -58.81 3.01 -65.19
C THR A 94 -58.50 3.59 -63.81
N LYS A 95 -59.38 4.46 -63.29
CA LYS A 95 -59.29 5.00 -61.92
C LYS A 95 -59.45 3.88 -60.88
N ASP A 96 -60.46 3.04 -61.02
CA ASP A 96 -60.71 1.90 -60.13
C ASP A 96 -59.50 0.94 -60.09
N LEU A 97 -58.93 0.58 -61.27
CA LEU A 97 -57.72 -0.24 -61.38
C LEU A 97 -56.49 0.44 -60.73
N SER A 98 -56.35 1.76 -60.89
CA SER A 98 -55.26 2.53 -60.29
C SER A 98 -55.37 2.56 -58.76
N GLU A 99 -56.59 2.65 -58.23
CA GLU A 99 -56.87 2.61 -56.80
C GLU A 99 -56.61 1.21 -56.21
N GLU A 100 -56.99 0.14 -56.91
CA GLU A 100 -56.66 -1.24 -56.50
C GLU A 100 -55.15 -1.50 -56.50
N LYS A 101 -54.44 -1.07 -57.54
CA LYS A 101 -52.96 -1.12 -57.58
C LYS A 101 -52.35 -0.34 -56.42
N GLN A 102 -52.90 0.82 -56.08
CA GLN A 102 -52.40 1.63 -54.97
C GLN A 102 -52.71 1.01 -53.61
N LYS A 103 -53.87 0.37 -53.43
CA LYS A 103 -54.23 -0.40 -52.23
C LYS A 103 -53.30 -1.60 -52.06
N TYR A 104 -53.05 -2.36 -53.12
CA TYR A 104 -52.13 -3.50 -53.12
C TYR A 104 -50.68 -3.08 -52.83
N LYS A 105 -50.20 -2.00 -53.45
CA LYS A 105 -48.88 -1.42 -53.15
C LYS A 105 -48.75 -1.03 -51.68
N LYS A 106 -49.77 -0.35 -51.11
CA LYS A 106 -49.78 0.01 -49.68
C LYS A 106 -49.73 -1.23 -48.78
N LEU A 107 -50.47 -2.29 -49.14
CA LEU A 107 -50.45 -3.55 -48.39
C LEU A 107 -49.05 -4.18 -48.39
N LEU A 108 -48.40 -4.30 -49.56
CA LEU A 108 -47.03 -4.80 -49.67
C LEU A 108 -46.02 -3.93 -48.91
N GLU A 109 -46.14 -2.59 -48.97
CA GLU A 109 -45.28 -1.69 -48.21
C GLU A 109 -45.44 -1.90 -46.69
N THR A 110 -46.66 -2.15 -46.20
CA THR A 110 -46.87 -2.47 -44.79
C THR A 110 -46.29 -3.83 -44.40
N GLU A 111 -46.38 -4.82 -45.28
CA GLU A 111 -45.81 -6.16 -45.04
C GLU A 111 -44.28 -6.12 -45.02
N ILE A 112 -43.66 -5.42 -45.98
CA ILE A 112 -42.19 -5.19 -45.99
C ILE A 112 -41.76 -4.50 -44.69
N LYS A 113 -42.46 -3.44 -44.26
CA LYS A 113 -42.15 -2.75 -43.00
C LYS A 113 -42.29 -3.67 -41.79
N LYS A 114 -43.33 -4.52 -41.74
CA LYS A 114 -43.52 -5.51 -40.67
C LYS A 114 -42.38 -6.54 -40.64
N LEU A 115 -41.99 -7.08 -41.79
CA LEU A 115 -40.90 -8.05 -41.90
C LEU A 115 -39.54 -7.44 -41.55
N GLN A 116 -39.28 -6.19 -41.97
CA GLN A 116 -38.09 -5.44 -41.59
C GLN A 116 -38.05 -5.18 -40.07
N ALA A 117 -39.16 -4.78 -39.46
CA ALA A 117 -39.26 -4.58 -38.02
C ALA A 117 -39.03 -5.90 -37.25
N SER A 118 -39.64 -7.00 -37.69
CA SER A 118 -39.45 -8.33 -37.11
C SER A 118 -38.00 -8.81 -37.23
N THR A 119 -37.36 -8.59 -38.38
CA THR A 119 -35.94 -8.94 -38.58
C THR A 119 -35.05 -8.14 -37.65
N LYS A 120 -35.29 -6.83 -37.52
CA LYS A 120 -34.53 -5.94 -36.63
C LYS A 120 -34.68 -6.34 -35.15
N ASP A 121 -35.89 -6.65 -34.71
CA ASP A 121 -36.12 -7.16 -33.35
C ASP A 121 -35.40 -8.49 -33.13
N GLY A 122 -35.47 -9.40 -34.12
CA GLY A 122 -34.76 -10.67 -34.10
C GLY A 122 -33.24 -10.53 -33.99
N THR A 123 -32.62 -9.59 -34.74
CA THR A 123 -31.19 -9.32 -34.64
C THR A 123 -30.81 -8.70 -33.30
N MET A 124 -31.61 -7.74 -32.80
CA MET A 124 -31.37 -7.13 -31.50
C MET A 124 -31.42 -8.15 -30.35
N ARG A 125 -32.40 -9.07 -30.38
CA ARG A 125 -32.50 -10.16 -29.39
C ARG A 125 -31.32 -11.12 -29.47
N PHE A 126 -30.84 -11.44 -30.68
CA PHE A 126 -29.67 -12.28 -30.88
C PHE A 126 -28.41 -11.61 -30.33
N ASP A 127 -28.16 -10.35 -30.67
CA ASP A 127 -27.01 -9.58 -30.20
C ASP A 127 -27.01 -9.43 -28.68
N GLU A 128 -28.18 -9.19 -28.07
CA GLU A 128 -28.34 -9.15 -26.62
C GLU A 128 -28.02 -10.50 -25.97
N THR A 129 -28.44 -11.61 -26.59
CA THR A 129 -28.12 -12.95 -26.11
C THR A 129 -26.63 -13.24 -26.25
N LEU A 130 -26.02 -12.87 -27.36
CA LEU A 130 -24.59 -13.02 -27.61
C LEU A 130 -23.77 -12.22 -26.60
N ARG A 131 -24.17 -10.98 -26.31
CA ARG A 131 -23.54 -10.14 -25.28
C ARG A 131 -23.59 -10.80 -23.90
N LYS A 132 -24.76 -11.31 -23.50
CA LYS A 132 -24.93 -12.04 -22.23
C LYS A 132 -24.06 -13.29 -22.16
N LEU A 133 -23.94 -14.04 -23.26
CA LEU A 133 -23.07 -15.21 -23.33
C LEU A 133 -21.59 -14.81 -23.24
N PHE A 134 -21.19 -13.73 -23.92
CA PHE A 134 -19.83 -13.21 -23.85
C PHE A 134 -19.46 -12.72 -22.45
N GLU A 135 -20.36 -12.00 -21.77
CA GLU A 135 -20.16 -11.60 -20.37
C GLU A 135 -20.02 -12.80 -19.44
N LYS A 136 -20.81 -13.86 -19.65
CA LYS A 136 -20.66 -15.11 -18.89
C LYS A 136 -19.31 -15.76 -19.17
N LYS A 137 -18.90 -15.85 -20.44
CA LYS A 137 -17.59 -16.39 -20.84
C LYS A 137 -16.45 -15.65 -20.12
N LEU A 138 -16.45 -14.32 -20.16
CA LEU A 138 -15.44 -13.50 -19.48
C LEU A 138 -15.41 -13.74 -17.96
N LYS A 139 -16.58 -13.91 -17.32
CA LYS A 139 -16.65 -14.23 -15.89
C LYS A 139 -16.06 -15.60 -15.57
N TYR A 140 -16.34 -16.61 -16.40
CA TYR A 140 -15.76 -17.94 -16.22
C TYR A 140 -14.26 -17.95 -16.47
N GLU A 141 -13.77 -17.34 -17.55
CA GLU A 141 -12.33 -17.21 -17.82
C GLU A 141 -11.62 -16.47 -16.68
N MET A 142 -12.21 -15.39 -16.18
CA MET A 142 -11.67 -14.67 -15.03
C MET A 142 -11.57 -15.56 -13.78
N ALA A 143 -12.60 -16.36 -13.48
CA ALA A 143 -12.59 -17.27 -12.34
C ALA A 143 -11.58 -18.43 -12.52
N ILE A 144 -11.48 -18.99 -13.73
CA ILE A 144 -10.50 -20.03 -14.06
C ILE A 144 -9.08 -19.49 -13.85
N ASN A 145 -8.77 -18.33 -14.45
CA ASN A 145 -7.45 -17.70 -14.30
C ASN A 145 -7.13 -17.35 -12.84
N GLN A 146 -8.12 -16.98 -12.03
CA GLN A 146 -7.94 -16.74 -10.60
C GLN A 146 -7.53 -18.01 -9.86
N GLU A 147 -8.25 -19.10 -10.08
CA GLU A 147 -7.95 -20.39 -9.45
C GLU A 147 -6.63 -20.98 -9.95
N GLU A 148 -6.31 -20.87 -11.24
CA GLU A 148 -5.02 -21.29 -11.80
C GLU A 148 -3.84 -20.51 -11.17
N LEU A 149 -3.99 -19.19 -11.01
CA LEU A 149 -3.00 -18.37 -10.34
C LEU A 149 -2.83 -18.78 -8.88
N LYS A 150 -3.94 -19.04 -8.18
CA LYS A 150 -3.94 -19.50 -6.78
C LYS A 150 -3.27 -20.87 -6.64
N ILE A 151 -3.57 -21.83 -7.53
CA ILE A 151 -2.92 -23.13 -7.57
C ILE A 151 -1.41 -22.96 -7.77
N THR A 152 -1.00 -22.09 -8.70
CA THR A 152 0.41 -21.82 -8.98
C THR A 152 1.14 -21.28 -7.74
N TYR A 153 0.54 -20.32 -7.03
CA TYR A 153 1.11 -19.79 -5.79
C TYR A 153 1.13 -20.81 -4.65
N LEU A 154 0.11 -21.66 -4.52
CA LEU A 154 0.09 -22.73 -3.53
C LEU A 154 1.19 -23.75 -3.80
N VAL A 155 1.38 -24.15 -5.06
CA VAL A 155 2.48 -25.05 -5.46
C VAL A 155 3.83 -24.44 -5.11
N TYR A 156 4.01 -23.14 -5.40
CA TYR A 156 5.24 -22.41 -5.03
C TYR A 156 5.45 -22.35 -3.52
N SER A 157 4.40 -22.08 -2.74
CA SER A 157 4.45 -22.06 -1.28
C SER A 157 4.83 -23.42 -0.68
N VAL A 158 4.24 -24.51 -1.20
CA VAL A 158 4.59 -25.88 -0.78
C VAL A 158 6.04 -26.21 -1.13
N ALA A 159 6.52 -25.82 -2.30
CA ALA A 159 7.91 -26.03 -2.70
C ALA A 159 8.90 -25.29 -1.79
N ILE A 160 8.60 -24.04 -1.41
CA ILE A 160 9.40 -23.29 -0.43
C ILE A 160 9.38 -24.00 0.92
N GLU A 161 8.21 -24.43 1.40
CA GLU A 161 8.09 -25.11 2.69
C GLU A 161 8.91 -26.41 2.70
N GLU A 162 8.89 -27.17 1.61
CA GLU A 162 9.70 -28.38 1.45
C GLU A 162 11.20 -28.08 1.45
N GLU A 163 11.63 -27.04 0.73
CA GLU A 163 13.03 -26.59 0.75
C GLU A 163 13.47 -26.19 2.16
N MET A 164 12.62 -25.45 2.90
CA MET A 164 12.89 -25.08 4.28
C MET A 164 12.99 -26.29 5.21
N ARG A 165 12.08 -27.27 5.07
CA ARG A 165 12.16 -28.53 5.82
C ARG A 165 13.46 -29.28 5.53
N ASN A 166 13.88 -29.35 4.27
CA ASN A 166 15.12 -30.01 3.87
C ASN A 166 16.35 -29.31 4.50
N ARG A 167 16.40 -27.98 4.44
CA ARG A 167 17.47 -27.18 5.08
C ARG A 167 17.51 -27.39 6.60
N GLU A 168 16.36 -27.43 7.27
CA GLU A 168 16.29 -27.71 8.72
C GLU A 168 16.82 -29.10 9.07
N MET A 169 16.44 -30.13 8.30
CA MET A 169 16.91 -31.50 8.51
C MET A 169 18.41 -31.62 8.31
N ASP A 170 18.96 -30.98 7.28
CA ASP A 170 20.41 -30.94 7.04
C ASP A 170 21.17 -30.27 8.20
N LEU A 171 20.61 -29.20 8.76
CA LEU A 171 21.20 -28.52 9.91
C LEU A 171 21.16 -29.40 11.17
N LYS A 172 20.03 -30.06 11.45
CA LYS A 172 19.92 -31.01 12.57
C LYS A 172 20.95 -32.14 12.45
N LEU A 173 21.08 -32.73 11.25
CA LEU A 173 22.05 -33.79 11.00
C LEU A 173 23.50 -33.32 11.21
N LYS A 174 23.84 -32.10 10.77
CA LYS A 174 25.16 -31.50 11.00
C LYS A 174 25.43 -31.28 12.49
N HIS A 175 24.43 -30.90 13.27
CA HIS A 175 24.54 -30.71 14.71
C HIS A 175 24.73 -32.02 15.46
N GLU A 176 23.95 -33.05 15.15
CA GLU A 176 24.09 -34.38 15.74
C GLU A 176 25.48 -34.97 15.50
N LYS A 177 26.01 -34.85 14.28
CA LYS A 177 27.39 -35.25 13.95
C LYS A 177 28.44 -34.50 14.78
N ALA A 178 28.22 -33.20 15.03
CA ALA A 178 29.13 -32.39 15.84
C ALA A 178 29.08 -32.78 17.33
N LEU A 179 27.90 -33.08 17.87
CA LEU A 179 27.73 -33.59 19.25
C LEU A 179 28.36 -34.97 19.44
N ALA A 180 28.20 -35.89 18.49
CA ALA A 180 28.82 -37.21 18.54
C ALA A 180 30.36 -37.13 18.60
N TYR A 181 30.95 -36.19 17.86
CA TYR A 181 32.39 -35.93 17.93
C TYR A 181 32.86 -35.39 19.30
N LYS A 182 32.04 -34.55 19.95
CA LYS A 182 32.32 -33.98 21.30
C LYS A 182 32.43 -35.07 22.37
N VAL A 183 31.47 -35.99 22.41
CA VAL A 183 31.42 -37.09 23.40
C VAL A 183 32.66 -37.98 23.30
N ARG A 184 33.06 -38.33 22.06
CA ARG A 184 34.24 -39.17 21.81
C ARG A 184 35.54 -38.54 22.33
N LYS A 185 35.67 -37.22 22.23
CA LYS A 185 36.89 -36.50 22.62
C LYS A 185 37.04 -36.31 24.13
N LEU A 186 35.93 -36.05 24.83
CA LEU A 186 35.92 -35.87 26.29
C LEU A 186 36.26 -37.16 27.06
N LEU A 187 35.86 -38.32 26.54
CA LEU A 187 36.19 -39.63 27.14
C LEU A 187 37.71 -39.91 27.14
N LEU A 188 38.46 -39.31 26.21
CA LEU A 188 39.89 -39.56 26.05
C LEU A 188 40.77 -38.73 27.00
N SER A 189 40.26 -37.61 27.53
CA SER A 189 41.05 -36.63 28.31
C SER A 189 41.05 -36.88 29.82
N ASN A 190 40.15 -37.70 30.36
CA ASN A 190 39.99 -37.89 31.81
C ASN A 190 40.99 -38.87 32.46
N ALA A 191 41.96 -39.42 31.73
CA ALA A 191 42.95 -40.36 32.25
C ALA A 191 44.37 -39.76 32.24
N LYS A 192 44.80 -39.14 33.36
CA LYS A 192 46.21 -39.13 33.89
C LYS A 192 46.46 -37.96 34.87
N GLY A 193 46.94 -38.29 36.07
CA GLY A 193 47.62 -37.40 37.04
C GLY A 193 48.42 -38.29 38.04
N ILE A 194 49.27 -37.86 38.98
CA ILE A 194 49.80 -36.58 39.50
C ILE A 194 51.10 -36.92 40.35
N TYR A 195 51.99 -35.94 40.65
CA TYR A 195 52.79 -35.69 41.91
C TYR A 195 54.36 -35.72 41.91
N ASP A 196 55.01 -34.53 41.94
CA ASP A 196 55.83 -33.81 42.99
C ASP A 196 56.63 -34.55 44.12
N TYR A 197 57.69 -34.04 44.81
CA TYR A 197 58.52 -32.80 44.84
C TYR A 197 59.86 -33.03 45.64
N GLN A 198 60.88 -32.19 45.35
CA GLN A 198 61.95 -31.56 46.19
C GLN A 198 62.68 -32.27 47.34
N LEU A 199 64.04 -32.38 47.22
CA LEU A 199 64.98 -32.32 48.35
C LEU A 199 66.45 -32.11 47.86
N GLN A 200 66.96 -30.87 47.83
CA GLN A 200 68.37 -30.62 47.46
C GLN A 200 69.09 -29.51 48.26
N ILE A 201 68.43 -28.85 49.21
CA ILE A 201 69.04 -27.72 49.96
C ILE A 201 69.83 -28.18 51.20
N ILE A 202 69.74 -29.46 51.60
CA ILE A 202 70.20 -29.93 52.91
C ILE A 202 71.69 -30.32 52.94
N LEU A 203 72.21 -30.94 51.86
CA LEU A 203 73.50 -31.64 51.91
C LEU A 203 74.74 -30.72 51.83
N ASP A 204 74.60 -29.49 51.31
CA ASP A 204 75.74 -28.56 51.18
C ASP A 204 76.15 -27.92 52.52
N LYS A 205 75.29 -27.98 53.54
CA LYS A 205 75.59 -27.47 54.89
C LYS A 205 76.31 -28.47 55.78
N GLU A 206 76.28 -29.76 55.45
CA GLU A 206 76.87 -30.82 56.29
C GLU A 206 78.37 -31.02 56.06
N PHE A 207 78.87 -30.82 54.83
CA PHE A 207 80.29 -31.07 54.52
C PHE A 207 81.29 -30.23 55.34
N ARG A 208 80.95 -28.98 55.66
CA ARG A 208 81.84 -28.12 56.47
C ARG A 208 81.79 -28.43 57.97
N LYS A 209 80.77 -29.15 58.44
CA LYS A 209 80.63 -29.55 59.85
C LYS A 209 81.47 -30.79 60.18
N GLU A 210 81.74 -31.67 59.21
CA GLU A 210 82.44 -32.94 59.44
C GLU A 210 83.97 -32.84 59.57
N PHE A 211 84.59 -31.67 59.29
CA PHE A 211 86.06 -31.49 59.32
C PHE A 211 86.52 -30.30 60.19
N PHE A 212 85.79 -29.98 61.25
CA PHE A 212 86.14 -28.89 62.19
C PHE A 212 87.47 -29.14 62.94
N ASP A 213 87.89 -30.39 63.06
CA ASP A 213 89.03 -30.91 63.82
C ASP A 213 90.39 -30.85 63.09
N VAL A 214 90.43 -30.32 61.85
CA VAL A 214 91.63 -30.29 60.98
C VAL A 214 92.05 -28.83 60.70
N PRO A 215 93.35 -28.48 60.64
CA PRO A 215 93.80 -27.11 60.37
C PRO A 215 93.24 -26.52 59.06
N THR A 216 92.79 -25.26 59.10
CA THR A 216 92.04 -24.59 58.01
C THR A 216 92.72 -24.66 56.64
N HIS A 217 94.05 -24.56 56.58
CA HIS A 217 94.81 -24.64 55.33
C HIS A 217 94.80 -26.04 54.70
N ILE A 218 94.74 -27.09 55.54
CA ILE A 218 94.59 -28.49 55.10
C ILE A 218 93.13 -28.74 54.71
N VAL A 219 92.15 -28.21 55.45
CA VAL A 219 90.72 -28.27 55.06
C VAL A 219 90.49 -27.57 53.72
N ASP A 220 91.16 -26.46 53.43
CA ASP A 220 91.06 -25.78 52.13
C ASP A 220 91.77 -26.55 51.01
N HIS A 221 92.87 -27.25 51.31
CA HIS A 221 93.55 -28.14 50.35
C HIS A 221 92.68 -29.38 50.05
N LEU A 222 92.11 -30.01 51.09
CA LEU A 222 91.14 -31.09 50.99
C LEU A 222 89.86 -30.61 50.29
N TYR A 223 89.41 -29.36 50.50
CA TYR A 223 88.25 -28.81 49.79
C TYR A 223 88.52 -28.56 48.30
N LYS A 224 89.75 -28.19 47.92
CA LYS A 224 90.18 -28.12 46.51
C LYS A 224 90.19 -29.50 45.86
N LEU A 225 90.69 -30.53 46.56
CA LEU A 225 90.64 -31.92 46.11
C LEU A 225 89.19 -32.46 46.08
N PHE A 226 88.36 -32.07 47.03
CA PHE A 226 86.93 -32.40 47.10
C PHE A 226 86.15 -31.82 45.91
N LYS A 227 86.55 -30.66 45.35
CA LYS A 227 85.95 -30.08 44.14
C LYS A 227 86.46 -30.68 42.82
N ARG A 228 87.52 -31.50 42.84
CA ARG A 228 88.10 -32.11 41.64
C ARG A 228 87.22 -33.29 41.17
N ARG A 229 86.67 -33.22 39.96
CA ARG A 229 85.74 -34.23 39.40
C ARG A 229 86.48 -35.30 38.57
N PRO A 230 86.03 -36.58 38.56
CA PRO A 230 86.51 -37.59 37.62
C PRO A 230 86.20 -37.18 36.16
N ARG A 231 87.22 -37.15 35.28
CA ARG A 231 87.06 -36.79 33.86
C ARG A 231 86.71 -38.04 33.03
N VAL A 232 85.43 -38.30 32.83
CA VAL A 232 84.98 -39.33 31.86
C VAL A 232 84.89 -38.69 30.47
N GLN A 233 85.65 -39.22 29.50
CA GLN A 233 85.66 -38.74 28.11
C GLN A 233 84.26 -38.83 27.47
N LYS A 234 83.82 -37.75 26.79
CA LYS A 234 82.55 -37.71 26.04
C LYS A 234 82.65 -38.58 24.78
N LEU A 235 81.92 -39.68 24.73
CA LEU A 235 81.71 -40.43 23.49
C LEU A 235 80.73 -39.64 22.60
N ARG A 236 81.15 -39.34 21.37
CA ARG A 236 80.41 -38.60 20.34
C ARG A 236 79.36 -39.51 19.70
N THR A 237 78.08 -39.29 19.99
CA THR A 237 76.99 -40.02 19.33
C THR A 237 76.69 -39.40 17.97
N GLN A 238 77.04 -40.11 16.89
CA GLN A 238 76.37 -39.95 15.60
C GLN A 238 75.19 -40.92 15.53
N MET A 239 74.00 -40.44 15.14
CA MET A 239 72.97 -41.13 14.35
C MET A 239 71.78 -40.17 14.19
N LYS A 240 71.51 -39.70 12.96
CA LYS A 240 70.52 -40.24 12.02
C LYS A 240 69.07 -40.08 12.49
N ASN A 241 68.42 -39.09 11.87
CA ASN A 241 66.98 -38.93 11.77
C ASN A 241 66.31 -40.26 11.45
N ASN A 242 65.22 -40.60 12.17
CA ASN A 242 64.03 -41.22 11.59
C ASN A 242 62.86 -41.08 12.57
N ASN A 243 61.83 -40.40 12.09
CA ASN A 243 60.53 -40.25 12.75
C ASN A 243 59.79 -41.59 12.72
N THR A 244 59.55 -42.21 13.87
CA THR A 244 58.38 -43.09 14.10
C THR A 244 58.16 -43.16 15.61
N PHE A 245 57.06 -42.56 16.07
CA PHE A 245 56.59 -42.64 17.45
C PHE A 245 56.15 -44.08 17.75
N GLN A 246 57.06 -44.87 18.31
CA GLN A 246 56.73 -46.10 19.02
C GLN A 246 57.35 -45.95 20.41
N GLU A 247 56.51 -46.00 21.44
CA GLU A 247 56.88 -45.87 22.85
C GLU A 247 57.95 -46.90 23.21
N GLN A 248 59.21 -46.48 23.08
CA GLN A 248 60.37 -47.17 23.59
C GLN A 248 60.46 -46.89 25.09
N TYR A 249 59.99 -47.84 25.87
CA TYR A 249 60.53 -48.12 27.20
C TYR A 249 62.00 -48.58 27.04
N LEU A 250 62.90 -47.65 26.75
CA LEU A 250 64.35 -47.86 26.76
C LEU A 250 64.98 -46.87 27.76
N CYS A 251 64.91 -47.23 29.04
CA CYS A 251 65.78 -46.66 30.06
C CYS A 251 66.27 -47.81 30.96
N GLY A 252 67.08 -48.70 30.38
CA GLY A 252 67.56 -49.88 31.10
C GLY A 252 68.92 -50.47 30.66
N SER A 253 69.39 -50.27 29.42
CA SER A 253 70.50 -51.09 28.90
C SER A 253 71.81 -50.39 28.50
N LEU A 254 71.93 -49.06 28.58
CA LEU A 254 73.17 -48.35 28.22
C LEU A 254 73.94 -47.72 29.40
N ALA A 255 73.42 -47.79 30.62
CA ALA A 255 74.04 -47.21 31.81
C ALA A 255 75.20 -48.00 32.48
N PRO A 256 75.33 -49.35 32.38
CA PRO A 256 76.30 -50.07 33.23
C PRO A 256 77.77 -49.73 32.93
N ASP A 257 78.11 -49.46 31.66
CA ASP A 257 79.51 -49.24 31.22
C ASP A 257 80.07 -47.85 31.62
N ALA A 258 79.20 -46.83 31.77
CA ALA A 258 79.61 -45.50 32.18
C ALA A 258 79.83 -45.39 33.71
N VAL A 259 79.03 -46.11 34.49
CA VAL A 259 79.14 -46.15 35.97
C VAL A 259 80.40 -46.91 36.39
N GLY A 260 80.71 -48.04 35.73
CA GLY A 260 81.93 -48.82 36.00
C GLY A 260 83.23 -48.04 35.73
N LYS A 261 83.30 -47.30 34.62
CA LYS A 261 84.47 -46.45 34.29
C LYS A 261 84.68 -45.31 35.28
N MET A 262 83.59 -44.78 35.85
CA MET A 262 83.65 -43.72 36.85
C MET A 262 84.09 -44.23 38.22
N LEU A 263 83.61 -45.40 38.66
CA LEU A 263 84.05 -46.03 39.92
C LEU A 263 85.55 -46.32 39.89
N LYS A 264 86.05 -46.83 38.76
CA LYS A 264 87.49 -47.05 38.55
C LYS A 264 88.32 -45.77 38.64
N ALA A 265 87.83 -44.66 38.07
CA ALA A 265 88.50 -43.36 38.16
C ALA A 265 88.45 -42.74 39.57
N ILE A 266 87.51 -43.14 40.43
CA ILE A 266 87.49 -42.74 41.85
C ILE A 266 88.53 -43.54 42.63
N GLU A 267 88.60 -44.85 42.40
CA GLU A 267 89.63 -45.72 43.00
C GLU A 267 91.06 -45.25 42.66
N GLU A 268 91.31 -44.85 41.41
CA GLU A 268 92.58 -44.27 40.97
C GLU A 268 92.91 -42.94 41.70
N LEU A 269 91.90 -42.11 42.02
CA LEU A 269 92.08 -40.86 42.77
C LEU A 269 92.19 -41.08 44.29
N ASP A 270 91.71 -42.21 44.80
CA ASP A 270 91.80 -42.64 46.21
C ASP A 270 93.10 -43.38 46.52
N ALA A 271 93.90 -43.70 45.49
CA ALA A 271 95.15 -44.41 45.64
C ALA A 271 96.10 -43.67 46.61
N PRO A 272 96.85 -44.40 47.46
CA PRO A 272 97.72 -43.82 48.48
C PRO A 272 98.84 -42.96 47.89
N GLU A 273 99.16 -43.12 46.60
CA GLU A 273 100.10 -42.27 45.87
C GLU A 273 99.64 -40.80 45.73
N ASN A 274 98.34 -40.54 45.87
CA ASN A 274 97.75 -39.19 45.73
C ASN A 274 97.57 -38.47 47.09
N MET A 275 98.07 -39.05 48.18
CA MET A 275 97.98 -38.47 49.53
C MET A 275 98.99 -37.32 49.70
N PRO A 276 98.59 -36.15 50.21
CA PRO A 276 99.51 -35.05 50.46
C PRO A 276 100.57 -35.40 51.53
N GLU A 277 101.82 -35.01 51.30
CA GLU A 277 102.93 -35.23 52.24
C GLU A 277 102.64 -34.57 53.60
N GLY A 278 102.65 -35.36 54.68
CA GLY A 278 102.40 -34.91 56.05
C GLY A 278 100.99 -35.13 56.61
N LEU A 279 100.07 -35.75 55.86
CA LEU A 279 98.72 -36.10 56.35
C LEU A 279 98.69 -37.45 57.09
N ASN A 280 97.88 -37.57 58.15
CA ASN A 280 97.65 -38.83 58.85
C ASN A 280 96.77 -39.77 57.99
N SER A 281 97.16 -41.05 57.87
CA SER A 281 96.42 -42.10 57.15
C SER A 281 94.93 -42.14 57.52
N GLY A 282 94.59 -42.00 58.80
CA GLY A 282 93.18 -42.01 59.25
C GLY A 282 92.36 -40.80 58.76
N VAL A 283 92.99 -39.65 58.56
CA VAL A 283 92.33 -38.44 58.02
C VAL A 283 92.17 -38.55 56.50
N TRP A 284 93.13 -39.19 55.81
CA TRP A 284 93.04 -39.48 54.37
C TRP A 284 91.91 -40.48 54.08
N GLU A 285 91.77 -41.53 54.89
CA GLU A 285 90.67 -42.49 54.77
C GLU A 285 89.31 -41.81 54.98
N ARG A 286 89.17 -40.98 56.02
CA ARG A 286 87.95 -40.19 56.25
C ARG A 286 87.67 -39.24 55.08
N PHE A 287 88.69 -38.60 54.53
CA PHE A 287 88.55 -37.75 53.34
C PHE A 287 88.10 -38.54 52.10
N CYS A 288 88.66 -39.73 51.86
CA CYS A 288 88.26 -40.59 50.75
C CYS A 288 86.81 -41.05 50.91
N LEU A 289 86.38 -41.39 52.13
CA LEU A 289 84.98 -41.73 52.42
C LEU A 289 84.03 -40.56 52.12
N VAL A 290 84.34 -39.34 52.57
CA VAL A 290 83.48 -38.18 52.29
C VAL A 290 83.51 -37.79 50.82
N ARG A 291 84.64 -37.97 50.13
CA ARG A 291 84.74 -37.76 48.68
C ARG A 291 83.93 -38.78 47.89
N ARG A 292 83.94 -40.06 48.27
CA ARG A 292 83.06 -41.09 47.68
C ARG A 292 81.60 -40.76 47.94
N ALA A 293 81.22 -40.44 49.18
CA ALA A 293 79.85 -40.04 49.53
C ALA A 293 79.38 -38.81 48.74
N LYS A 294 80.28 -37.85 48.48
CA LYS A 294 80.00 -36.70 47.63
C LYS A 294 79.87 -37.04 46.15
N VAL A 295 80.76 -37.87 45.60
CA VAL A 295 80.63 -38.27 44.19
C VAL A 295 79.36 -39.09 43.99
N GLU A 296 79.00 -39.96 44.92
CA GLU A 296 77.71 -40.66 44.93
C GLU A 296 76.53 -39.69 45.03
N SER A 297 76.59 -38.67 45.89
CA SER A 297 75.52 -37.68 45.99
C SER A 297 75.43 -36.80 44.74
N GLU A 298 76.54 -36.41 44.12
CA GLU A 298 76.58 -35.69 42.84
C GLU A 298 76.00 -36.53 41.68
N GLN A 299 76.24 -37.84 41.67
CA GLN A 299 75.67 -38.74 40.66
C GLN A 299 74.18 -38.99 40.88
N LYS A 300 73.76 -39.14 42.15
CA LYS A 300 72.34 -39.10 42.53
C LYS A 300 71.69 -37.80 42.08
N VAL A 301 72.36 -36.65 42.20
CA VAL A 301 71.88 -35.36 41.69
C VAL A 301 71.80 -35.34 40.17
N LYS A 302 72.78 -35.88 39.43
CA LYS A 302 72.72 -35.95 37.96
C LYS A 302 71.59 -36.84 37.45
N LEU A 303 71.39 -38.01 38.05
CA LEU A 303 70.27 -38.90 37.74
C LEU A 303 68.95 -38.20 38.04
N LYS A 304 68.82 -37.56 39.21
CA LYS A 304 67.65 -36.76 39.57
C LYS A 304 67.43 -35.58 38.61
N ALA A 305 68.49 -34.95 38.11
CA ALA A 305 68.38 -33.86 37.13
C ALA A 305 67.92 -34.35 35.75
N LEU A 306 68.36 -35.54 35.30
CA LEU A 306 67.86 -36.19 34.09
C LEU A 306 66.38 -36.57 34.24
N THR A 307 66.02 -37.21 35.35
CA THR A 307 64.62 -37.51 35.67
C THR A 307 63.77 -36.24 35.75
N LEU A 308 64.29 -35.15 36.32
CA LEU A 308 63.61 -33.85 36.36
C LEU A 308 63.43 -33.26 34.97
N ALA A 309 64.41 -33.39 34.07
CA ALA A 309 64.28 -32.95 32.68
C ALA A 309 63.21 -33.77 31.92
N GLU A 310 63.18 -35.09 32.12
CA GLU A 310 62.12 -35.97 31.58
C GLU A 310 60.74 -35.57 32.13
N MET A 311 60.65 -35.30 33.43
CA MET A 311 59.42 -34.83 34.08
C MET A 311 58.98 -33.45 33.57
N GLN A 312 59.91 -32.50 33.38
CA GLN A 312 59.62 -31.19 32.80
C GLN A 312 59.11 -31.30 31.36
N MET A 313 59.71 -32.19 30.56
CA MET A 313 59.23 -32.50 29.21
C MET A 313 57.81 -33.08 29.23
N LEU A 314 57.53 -34.00 30.16
CA LEU A 314 56.18 -34.55 30.36
C LEU A 314 55.18 -33.48 30.81
N LEU A 315 55.57 -32.58 31.72
CA LEU A 315 54.74 -31.45 32.15
C LEU A 315 54.45 -30.47 31.02
N GLN A 316 55.44 -30.15 30.19
CA GLN A 316 55.25 -29.29 29.03
C GLN A 316 54.32 -29.93 28.00
N LYS A 317 54.50 -31.23 27.73
CA LYS A 317 53.58 -32.01 26.90
C LYS A 317 52.14 -31.96 27.44
N LYS A 318 51.97 -32.13 28.75
CA LYS A 318 50.65 -32.04 29.41
C LYS A 318 50.05 -30.64 29.29
N ARG A 319 50.84 -29.59 29.50
CA ARG A 319 50.41 -28.20 29.34
C ARG A 319 49.93 -27.92 27.91
N ASP A 320 50.64 -28.44 26.92
CA ASP A 320 50.27 -28.27 25.52
C ASP A 320 49.02 -29.10 25.17
N GLU A 321 48.88 -30.33 25.70
CA GLU A 321 47.63 -31.11 25.64
C GLU A 321 46.44 -30.33 26.24
N TYR A 322 46.61 -29.68 27.40
CA TYR A 322 45.55 -28.84 28.00
C TYR A 322 45.20 -27.63 27.15
N LYS A 323 46.20 -26.95 26.56
CA LYS A 323 45.95 -25.83 25.63
C LYS A 323 45.19 -26.29 24.41
N ASP A 324 45.51 -27.46 23.86
CA ASP A 324 44.83 -28.01 22.69
C ASP A 324 43.41 -28.49 23.02
N ILE A 325 43.18 -29.06 24.20
CA ILE A 325 41.84 -29.36 24.71
C ILE A 325 41.02 -28.07 24.85
N ALA A 326 41.58 -27.04 25.48
CA ALA A 326 40.92 -25.75 25.66
C ALA A 326 40.57 -25.07 24.32
N ARG A 327 41.49 -25.10 23.34
CA ARG A 327 41.24 -24.62 21.98
C ARG A 327 40.08 -25.38 21.32
N VAL A 328 40.06 -26.70 21.44
CA VAL A 328 39.00 -27.51 20.83
C VAL A 328 37.66 -27.26 21.51
N PHE A 329 37.63 -27.13 22.83
CA PHE A 329 36.43 -26.76 23.58
C PHE A 329 35.89 -25.39 23.12
N TYR A 330 36.77 -24.40 22.98
CA TYR A 330 36.40 -23.08 22.46
C TYR A 330 35.85 -23.15 21.02
N CYS A 331 36.49 -23.90 20.13
CA CYS A 331 35.97 -24.12 18.77
C CYS A 331 34.60 -24.82 18.76
N ILE A 332 34.34 -25.73 19.70
CA ILE A 332 33.04 -26.42 19.82
C ILE A 332 31.97 -25.44 20.30
N LEU A 333 32.24 -24.65 21.34
CA LEU A 333 31.30 -23.63 21.83
C LEU A 333 30.92 -22.62 20.74
N LEU A 334 31.90 -22.19 19.94
CA LEU A 334 31.63 -21.31 18.80
C LEU A 334 30.72 -21.97 17.76
N LYS A 335 30.94 -23.27 17.45
CA LYS A 335 30.07 -24.02 16.52
C LYS A 335 28.65 -24.22 17.07
N GLU A 336 28.50 -24.50 18.36
CA GLU A 336 27.18 -24.59 19.01
C GLU A 336 26.43 -23.26 18.95
N LYS A 337 27.12 -22.15 19.26
CA LYS A 337 26.54 -20.80 19.16
C LYS A 337 26.10 -20.46 17.73
N TYR A 338 26.94 -20.77 16.74
CA TYR A 338 26.62 -20.55 15.34
C TYR A 338 25.41 -21.38 14.89
N PHE A 339 25.33 -22.64 15.31
CA PHE A 339 24.18 -23.50 15.03
C PHE A 339 22.88 -22.93 15.62
N LEU A 340 22.92 -22.45 16.86
CA LEU A 340 21.75 -21.90 17.54
C LEU A 340 21.24 -20.62 16.85
N LEU A 341 22.14 -19.74 16.42
CA LEU A 341 21.80 -18.56 15.62
C LEU A 341 21.16 -18.94 14.28
N LEU A 342 21.72 -19.93 13.59
CA LEU A 342 21.20 -20.38 12.29
C LEU A 342 19.82 -21.02 12.44
N SER A 343 19.63 -21.86 13.46
CA SER A 343 18.33 -22.46 13.80
C SER A 343 17.29 -21.39 14.15
N PHE A 344 17.69 -20.35 14.87
CA PHE A 344 16.80 -19.23 15.18
C PHE A 344 16.39 -18.45 13.93
N SER A 345 17.32 -18.19 13.00
CA SER A 345 17.01 -17.57 11.69
C SER A 345 16.02 -18.42 10.89
N MET A 346 16.26 -19.72 10.77
CA MET A 346 15.38 -20.65 10.06
C MET A 346 13.97 -20.68 10.67
N HIS A 347 13.87 -20.73 12.01
CA HIS A 347 12.58 -20.67 12.69
C HIS A 347 11.85 -19.34 12.44
N LYS A 348 12.58 -18.22 12.42
CA LYS A 348 12.00 -16.92 12.12
C LYS A 348 11.46 -16.87 10.69
N GLU A 349 12.24 -17.32 9.70
CA GLU A 349 11.81 -17.39 8.30
C GLU A 349 10.58 -18.29 8.13
N ARG A 350 10.56 -19.47 8.76
CA ARG A 350 9.40 -20.36 8.77
C ARG A 350 8.17 -19.71 9.37
N ASN A 351 8.33 -19.06 10.53
CA ASN A 351 7.23 -18.38 11.19
C ASN A 351 6.69 -17.23 10.32
N CYS A 352 7.57 -16.46 9.66
CA CYS A 352 7.15 -15.44 8.70
C CYS A 352 6.29 -16.05 7.59
N LEU A 353 6.73 -17.15 6.96
CA LEU A 353 5.95 -17.84 5.92
C LEU A 353 4.62 -18.42 6.43
N GLN A 354 4.53 -18.80 7.70
CA GLN A 354 3.30 -19.31 8.31
C GLN A 354 2.30 -18.19 8.68
N THR A 355 2.81 -17.00 9.01
CA THR A 355 1.97 -15.85 9.37
C THR A 355 1.61 -14.98 8.17
N ASP A 356 2.47 -14.93 7.16
CA ASP A 356 2.30 -14.13 5.95
C ASP A 356 1.51 -14.91 4.91
N ASN A 357 0.18 -14.84 5.04
CA ASN A 357 -0.74 -15.52 4.15
C ASN A 357 -0.98 -14.69 2.89
N MET A 358 -0.72 -15.30 1.74
CA MET A 358 -1.05 -14.73 0.45
C MET A 358 -2.57 -14.63 0.27
N VAL A 359 -3.08 -13.41 0.10
CA VAL A 359 -4.49 -13.14 -0.19
C VAL A 359 -4.60 -12.54 -1.58
N GLN A 360 -5.39 -13.21 -2.43
CA GLN A 360 -5.71 -12.70 -3.76
C GLN A 360 -6.84 -11.67 -3.66
N VAL A 361 -6.58 -10.45 -4.11
CA VAL A 361 -7.56 -9.37 -4.14
C VAL A 361 -7.90 -9.02 -5.59
N LEU A 362 -9.18 -9.00 -5.92
CA LEU A 362 -9.65 -8.66 -7.25
C LEU A 362 -9.97 -7.16 -7.35
N LEU A 363 -9.19 -6.44 -8.15
CA LEU A 363 -9.34 -5.00 -8.37
C LEU A 363 -9.69 -4.70 -9.82
N LYS A 364 -10.51 -3.66 -10.03
CA LYS A 364 -10.86 -3.19 -11.38
C LYS A 364 -9.75 -2.30 -11.93
N GLN A 365 -9.62 -2.29 -13.26
CA GLN A 365 -8.75 -1.33 -13.96
C GLN A 365 -9.15 0.11 -13.58
N GLY A 366 -8.18 0.91 -13.14
CA GLY A 366 -8.39 2.25 -12.58
C GLY A 366 -8.43 2.32 -11.04
N GLN A 367 -8.51 1.19 -10.34
CA GLN A 367 -8.24 1.12 -8.88
C GLN A 367 -6.76 0.81 -8.58
N VAL A 368 -5.99 0.48 -9.61
CA VAL A 368 -4.56 0.21 -9.55
C VAL A 368 -3.86 1.38 -10.23
N GLU A 369 -3.04 2.10 -9.47
CA GLU A 369 -2.32 3.29 -9.95
C GLU A 369 -1.00 2.95 -10.65
N VAL A 370 -0.50 1.72 -10.47
CA VAL A 370 0.73 1.24 -11.10
C VAL A 370 0.53 1.07 -12.61
N SER A 371 1.36 1.74 -13.41
CA SER A 371 1.38 1.56 -14.85
C SER A 371 1.97 0.21 -15.24
N ALA A 372 1.14 -0.66 -15.81
CA ALA A 372 1.59 -1.92 -16.39
C ALA A 372 2.42 -1.64 -17.66
N THR A 373 3.74 -1.47 -17.48
CA THR A 373 4.66 -1.14 -18.59
C THR A 373 5.15 -2.41 -19.31
N GLY A 374 4.78 -3.61 -18.83
CA GLY A 374 5.11 -4.92 -19.42
C GLY A 374 3.97 -5.95 -19.31
N MET A 375 4.26 -7.22 -19.64
CA MET A 375 3.30 -8.35 -19.59
C MET A 375 2.76 -8.61 -18.17
N THR A 376 3.58 -8.31 -17.15
CA THR A 376 3.23 -8.34 -15.74
C THR A 376 3.62 -7.02 -15.11
N ALA A 377 2.70 -6.41 -14.35
CA ALA A 377 3.02 -5.22 -13.57
C ALA A 377 3.77 -5.62 -12.29
N ASP A 378 4.83 -4.90 -11.97
CA ASP A 378 5.56 -5.09 -10.71
C ASP A 378 4.83 -4.33 -9.60
N TYR A 379 4.47 -5.04 -8.54
CA TYR A 379 3.72 -4.51 -7.40
C TYR A 379 4.57 -4.41 -6.12
N SER A 380 5.88 -4.63 -6.23
CA SER A 380 6.79 -4.69 -5.07
C SER A 380 6.78 -3.40 -4.24
N ASP A 381 6.68 -2.24 -4.90
CA ASP A 381 6.62 -0.91 -4.26
C ASP A 381 5.19 -0.39 -4.07
N SER A 382 4.17 -1.26 -4.20
CA SER A 382 2.77 -0.87 -4.06
C SER A 382 2.22 -1.16 -2.67
N THR A 383 1.25 -0.35 -2.22
CA THR A 383 0.60 -0.53 -0.91
C THR A 383 -0.91 -0.53 -1.12
N LEU A 384 -1.60 -1.48 -0.47
CA LEU A 384 -3.06 -1.53 -0.48
C LEU A 384 -3.64 -0.50 0.50
N ILE A 385 -4.38 0.47 -0.02
CA ILE A 385 -5.00 1.54 0.78
C ILE A 385 -6.52 1.32 0.82
N HIS A 386 -7.11 1.50 2.01
CA HIS A 386 -8.56 1.43 2.14
C HIS A 386 -9.23 2.61 1.42
N ARG A 387 -10.30 2.32 0.67
CA ARG A 387 -10.99 3.29 -0.18
C ARG A 387 -11.49 4.53 0.58
N SER A 388 -11.86 4.40 1.84
CA SER A 388 -12.34 5.54 2.64
C SER A 388 -11.30 6.65 2.74
N VAL A 389 -10.01 6.30 2.84
CA VAL A 389 -8.93 7.28 2.95
C VAL A 389 -8.93 8.19 1.72
N VAL A 390 -9.03 7.61 0.52
CA VAL A 390 -9.08 8.36 -0.74
C VAL A 390 -10.37 9.16 -0.86
N GLU A 391 -11.50 8.60 -0.46
CA GLU A 391 -12.79 9.31 -0.49
C GLU A 391 -12.83 10.48 0.48
N ASP A 392 -12.28 10.33 1.68
CA ASP A 392 -12.25 11.36 2.69
C ASP A 392 -11.28 12.47 2.32
N PHE A 393 -10.12 12.14 1.74
CA PHE A 393 -9.25 13.13 1.10
C PHE A 393 -9.95 13.88 -0.03
N ASN A 394 -10.66 13.17 -0.92
CA ASN A 394 -11.39 13.80 -2.01
C ASN A 394 -12.52 14.70 -1.51
N LYS A 395 -13.23 14.31 -0.44
CA LYS A 395 -14.23 15.17 0.22
C LYS A 395 -13.57 16.41 0.81
N ALA A 396 -12.45 16.26 1.52
CA ALA A 396 -11.70 17.38 2.08
C ALA A 396 -11.22 18.34 1.00
N ILE A 397 -10.71 17.83 -0.14
CA ILE A 397 -10.29 18.66 -1.28
C ILE A 397 -11.50 19.42 -1.86
N ARG A 398 -12.64 18.75 -2.06
CA ARG A 398 -13.86 19.39 -2.58
C ARG A 398 -14.37 20.48 -1.65
N GLN A 399 -14.46 20.20 -0.35
CA GLN A 399 -14.99 21.11 0.65
C GLN A 399 -14.02 22.26 0.94
N MET A 400 -12.75 21.97 1.23
CA MET A 400 -11.80 23.00 1.64
C MET A 400 -11.30 23.86 0.48
N LEU A 401 -10.95 23.24 -0.65
CA LEU A 401 -10.32 23.96 -1.78
C LEU A 401 -11.30 24.22 -2.92
N GLY A 402 -12.17 23.25 -3.21
CA GLY A 402 -13.15 23.35 -4.29
C GLY A 402 -14.17 24.44 -4.04
N GLU A 403 -14.82 24.46 -2.86
CA GLU A 403 -15.82 25.46 -2.52
C GLU A 403 -15.22 26.87 -2.44
N GLN A 404 -14.02 27.03 -1.88
CA GLN A 404 -13.32 28.32 -1.86
C GLN A 404 -13.01 28.83 -3.27
N LYS A 405 -12.50 27.97 -4.15
CA LYS A 405 -12.23 28.34 -5.55
C LYS A 405 -13.51 28.73 -6.27
N ILE A 406 -14.60 27.98 -6.08
CA ILE A 406 -15.90 28.29 -6.68
C ILE A 406 -16.44 29.63 -6.14
N ALA A 407 -16.34 29.88 -4.84
CA ALA A 407 -16.77 31.13 -4.23
C ALA A 407 -16.03 32.33 -4.85
N ILE A 408 -14.70 32.26 -4.98
CA ILE A 408 -13.91 33.30 -5.64
C ILE A 408 -14.32 33.49 -7.11
N MET A 409 -14.59 32.39 -7.82
CA MET A 409 -15.07 32.47 -9.20
C MET A 409 -16.46 33.13 -9.32
N VAL A 410 -17.35 32.86 -8.36
CA VAL A 410 -18.69 33.48 -8.30
C VAL A 410 -18.58 34.97 -7.97
N GLU A 411 -17.78 35.34 -6.97
CA GLU A 411 -17.52 36.75 -6.63
C GLU A 411 -16.94 37.51 -7.83
N GLY A 412 -15.97 36.91 -8.55
CA GLY A 412 -15.40 37.50 -9.75
C GLY A 412 -16.41 37.66 -10.89
N LYS A 413 -17.31 36.70 -11.06
CA LYS A 413 -18.43 36.78 -12.02
C LYS A 413 -19.39 37.91 -11.65
N ASP A 414 -19.81 37.98 -10.39
CA ASP A 414 -20.80 38.95 -9.93
C ASP A 414 -20.24 40.37 -9.93
N PHE A 415 -18.95 40.52 -9.61
CA PHE A 415 -18.23 41.79 -9.77
C PHE A 415 -18.26 42.28 -11.23
N ARG A 416 -17.96 41.41 -12.20
CA ARG A 416 -18.04 41.77 -13.63
C ARG A 416 -19.46 42.11 -14.06
N LYS A 417 -20.46 41.37 -13.57
CA LYS A 417 -21.87 41.68 -13.82
C LYS A 417 -22.24 43.08 -13.29
N GLY A 418 -21.77 43.43 -12.09
CA GLY A 418 -21.96 44.75 -11.51
C GLY A 418 -21.31 45.87 -12.34
N ILE A 419 -20.09 45.66 -12.84
CA ILE A 419 -19.43 46.62 -13.74
C ILE A 419 -20.25 46.84 -15.01
N ILE A 420 -20.67 45.76 -15.68
CA ILE A 420 -21.47 45.86 -16.92
C ILE A 420 -22.79 46.61 -16.67
N GLN A 421 -23.43 46.35 -15.53
CA GLN A 421 -24.66 47.06 -15.16
C GLN A 421 -24.41 48.56 -14.97
N LEU A 422 -23.35 48.94 -14.23
CA LEU A 422 -23.00 50.34 -14.01
C LEU A 422 -22.60 51.06 -15.31
N GLU A 423 -21.89 50.38 -16.21
CA GLU A 423 -21.55 50.91 -17.54
C GLU A 423 -22.81 51.18 -18.37
N TRP A 424 -23.78 50.27 -18.31
CA TRP A 424 -25.07 50.45 -18.97
C TRP A 424 -25.86 51.63 -18.38
N GLU A 425 -25.94 51.74 -17.06
CA GLU A 425 -26.61 52.86 -16.36
C GLU A 425 -25.96 54.20 -16.71
N HIS A 426 -24.63 54.26 -16.73
CA HIS A 426 -23.90 55.45 -17.12
C HIS A 426 -24.14 55.84 -18.59
N LYS A 427 -24.19 54.86 -19.50
CA LYS A 427 -24.51 55.10 -20.92
C LYS A 427 -25.94 55.61 -21.09
N MET A 428 -26.88 55.05 -20.34
CA MET A 428 -28.27 55.48 -20.33
C MET A 428 -28.41 56.92 -19.84
N MET A 429 -27.76 57.27 -18.72
CA MET A 429 -27.75 58.65 -18.23
C MET A 429 -27.08 59.63 -19.22
N LYS A 430 -26.00 59.23 -19.89
CA LYS A 430 -25.37 60.05 -20.95
C LYS A 430 -26.33 60.34 -22.10
N MET A 431 -27.08 59.33 -22.55
CA MET A 431 -28.09 59.52 -23.59
C MET A 431 -29.21 60.45 -23.14
N GLN A 432 -29.64 60.36 -21.88
CA GLN A 432 -30.64 61.27 -21.32
C GLN A 432 -30.13 62.71 -21.27
N ILE A 433 -28.88 62.91 -20.87
CA ILE A 433 -28.24 64.24 -20.87
C ILE A 433 -28.18 64.79 -22.29
N GLU A 434 -27.80 63.96 -23.27
CA GLU A 434 -27.76 64.36 -24.68
C GLU A 434 -29.15 64.72 -25.21
N ASP A 435 -30.17 63.92 -24.92
CA ASP A 435 -31.57 64.21 -25.29
C ASP A 435 -32.06 65.53 -24.67
N LEU A 436 -31.77 65.77 -23.38
CA LEU A 436 -32.12 67.04 -22.72
C LEU A 436 -31.36 68.23 -23.32
N ASN A 437 -30.08 68.06 -23.65
CA ASN A 437 -29.30 69.10 -24.32
C ASN A 437 -29.81 69.37 -25.75
N ASN A 438 -30.25 68.34 -26.47
CA ASN A 438 -30.88 68.49 -27.78
C ASN A 438 -32.17 69.29 -27.68
N LYS A 439 -33.05 68.91 -26.74
CA LYS A 439 -34.29 69.66 -26.45
C LYS A 439 -34.00 71.11 -26.06
N ALA A 440 -32.97 71.36 -25.24
CA ALA A 440 -32.57 72.71 -24.88
C ALA A 440 -32.08 73.51 -26.09
N ARG A 441 -31.28 72.91 -26.97
CA ARG A 441 -30.85 73.53 -28.24
C ARG A 441 -32.04 73.80 -29.16
N ASP A 442 -32.96 72.86 -29.29
CA ASP A 442 -34.16 73.02 -30.11
C ASP A 442 -35.00 74.20 -29.61
N ILE A 443 -35.20 74.33 -28.29
CA ILE A 443 -35.88 75.47 -27.68
C ILE A 443 -35.14 76.79 -27.96
N GLN A 444 -33.80 76.79 -27.84
CA GLN A 444 -32.99 77.99 -28.13
C GLN A 444 -33.04 78.42 -29.61
N MET A 445 -33.21 77.46 -30.53
CA MET A 445 -33.28 77.72 -31.96
C MET A 445 -34.67 78.21 -32.42
N ILE A 446 -35.69 78.21 -31.55
CA ILE A 446 -36.99 78.81 -31.87
C ILE A 446 -36.82 80.32 -31.97
N HIS A 447 -36.97 80.86 -33.18
CA HIS A 447 -37.01 82.31 -33.40
C HIS A 447 -38.32 82.87 -32.85
N LEU A 448 -38.22 83.72 -31.83
CA LEU A 448 -39.33 84.43 -31.20
C LEU A 448 -39.33 85.89 -31.68
N SER A 449 -40.51 86.53 -31.79
CA SER A 449 -40.55 87.98 -32.05
C SER A 449 -40.10 88.77 -30.81
N GLU A 450 -39.61 90.01 -30.98
CA GLU A 450 -39.11 90.82 -29.85
C GLU A 450 -40.14 90.96 -28.72
N GLU A 451 -41.42 91.15 -29.05
CA GLU A 451 -42.52 91.22 -28.06
C GLU A 451 -42.71 89.90 -27.27
N GLN A 452 -42.54 88.76 -27.94
CA GLN A 452 -42.63 87.44 -27.30
C GLN A 452 -41.41 87.17 -26.43
N GLN A 453 -40.23 87.65 -26.83
CA GLN A 453 -38.98 87.47 -26.11
C GLN A 453 -38.96 88.27 -24.80
N ASP A 454 -39.53 89.48 -24.78
CA ASP A 454 -39.67 90.29 -23.57
C ASP A 454 -40.65 89.68 -22.56
N LEU A 455 -41.81 89.20 -23.03
CA LEU A 455 -42.76 88.50 -22.18
C LEU A 455 -42.14 87.22 -21.59
N ILE A 456 -41.47 86.42 -22.41
CA ILE A 456 -40.80 85.20 -21.97
C ILE A 456 -39.69 85.53 -20.97
N ASN A 457 -38.89 86.59 -21.17
CA ASN A 457 -37.84 86.98 -20.22
C ASN A 457 -38.40 87.38 -18.85
N ILE A 458 -39.52 88.10 -18.81
CA ILE A 458 -40.21 88.44 -17.56
C ILE A 458 -40.71 87.16 -16.86
N TYR A 459 -41.35 86.26 -17.61
CA TYR A 459 -41.80 84.98 -17.06
C TYR A 459 -40.64 84.10 -16.60
N ILE A 460 -39.53 84.04 -17.35
CA ILE A 460 -38.31 83.32 -16.99
C ILE A 460 -37.73 83.91 -15.71
N TYR A 461 -37.66 85.22 -15.55
CA TYR A 461 -37.17 85.85 -14.33
C TYR A 461 -38.03 85.46 -13.12
N ILE A 462 -39.35 85.51 -13.25
CA ILE A 462 -40.29 85.10 -12.20
C ILE A 462 -40.14 83.61 -11.89
N TYR A 463 -40.05 82.75 -12.91
CA TYR A 463 -39.87 81.31 -12.72
C TYR A 463 -38.53 80.98 -12.08
N ILE A 464 -37.42 81.59 -12.53
CA ILE A 464 -36.11 81.44 -11.92
C ILE A 464 -36.17 81.89 -10.46
N TYR A 465 -36.81 83.02 -10.16
CA TYR A 465 -36.98 83.50 -8.80
C TYR A 465 -37.77 82.50 -7.94
N ILE A 466 -38.91 81.99 -8.42
CA ILE A 466 -39.71 80.99 -7.69
C ILE A 466 -38.91 79.71 -7.48
N TYR A 467 -38.28 79.17 -8.53
CA TYR A 467 -37.53 77.92 -8.44
C TYR A 467 -36.28 78.05 -7.58
N THR A 468 -35.57 79.17 -7.63
CA THR A 468 -34.43 79.41 -6.73
C THR A 468 -34.87 79.50 -5.28
N HIS A 469 -36.00 80.13 -4.98
CA HIS A 469 -36.58 80.14 -3.63
C HIS A 469 -37.03 78.74 -3.17
N VAL A 470 -37.63 77.94 -4.05
CA VAL A 470 -38.00 76.55 -3.76
C VAL A 470 -36.76 75.69 -3.53
N LEU A 471 -35.75 75.79 -4.38
CA LEU A 471 -34.45 75.12 -4.22
C LEU A 471 -33.77 75.53 -2.92
N LEU A 472 -33.79 76.82 -2.56
CA LEU A 472 -33.24 77.32 -1.31
C LEU A 472 -33.96 76.68 -0.10
N CYS A 473 -35.29 76.58 -0.15
CA CYS A 473 -36.07 75.84 0.85
C CYS A 473 -35.63 74.38 0.94
N TYR A 474 -35.53 73.66 -0.18
CA TYR A 474 -35.07 72.27 -0.20
C TYR A 474 -33.66 72.11 0.34
N PHE A 475 -32.73 73.00 -0.01
CA PHE A 475 -31.37 73.00 0.54
C PHE A 475 -31.36 73.23 2.04
N GLN A 476 -32.21 74.13 2.54
CA GLN A 476 -32.33 74.42 3.96
C GLN A 476 -32.93 73.24 4.73
N THR A 477 -33.97 72.59 4.20
CA THR A 477 -34.54 71.35 4.75
C THR A 477 -33.52 70.20 4.72
N HIS A 478 -32.80 70.02 3.62
CA HIS A 478 -31.75 69.01 3.51
C HIS A 478 -30.62 69.26 4.51
N ARG A 479 -30.19 70.52 4.67
CA ARG A 479 -29.19 70.92 5.67
C ARG A 479 -29.65 70.61 7.09
N GLN A 480 -30.91 70.87 7.42
CA GLN A 480 -31.51 70.51 8.70
C GLN A 480 -31.56 68.98 8.89
N ASN A 481 -31.95 68.23 7.87
CA ASN A 481 -31.98 66.76 7.90
C ASN A 481 -30.58 66.16 8.09
N VAL A 482 -29.57 66.68 7.39
CA VAL A 482 -28.17 66.27 7.56
C VAL A 482 -27.66 66.62 8.95
N GLN A 483 -27.99 67.80 9.48
CA GLN A 483 -27.64 68.18 10.85
C GLN A 483 -28.32 67.27 11.88
N HIS A 484 -29.59 66.92 11.69
CA HIS A 484 -30.31 65.98 12.54
C HIS A 484 -29.67 64.59 12.50
N ARG A 485 -29.37 64.06 11.31
CA ARG A 485 -28.65 62.79 11.14
C ARG A 485 -27.27 62.84 11.79
N ARG A 486 -26.50 63.92 11.63
CA ARG A 486 -25.21 64.12 12.29
C ARG A 486 -25.33 64.14 13.82
N LYS A 487 -26.35 64.80 14.38
CA LYS A 487 -26.63 64.78 15.83
C LYS A 487 -26.94 63.35 16.30
N LYS A 488 -27.79 62.63 15.57
CA LYS A 488 -28.15 61.23 15.86
C LYS A 488 -26.93 60.29 15.81
N ILE A 489 -26.03 60.46 14.83
CA ILE A 489 -24.76 59.72 14.76
C ILE A 489 -23.88 60.05 15.96
N LYS A 490 -23.76 61.32 16.35
CA LYS A 490 -23.00 61.71 17.55
C LYS A 490 -23.58 61.08 18.83
N GLU A 491 -24.89 61.03 18.97
CA GLU A 491 -25.55 60.36 20.09
C GLU A 491 -25.31 58.85 20.09
N LEU A 492 -25.40 58.19 18.94
CA LEU A 492 -25.10 56.77 18.80
C LEU A 492 -23.63 56.48 19.10
N ASN A 493 -22.71 57.32 18.65
CA ASN A 493 -21.29 57.19 18.95
C ASN A 493 -20.99 57.44 20.43
N LYS A 494 -21.67 58.41 21.08
CA LYS A 494 -21.58 58.59 22.54
C LYS A 494 -22.11 57.37 23.29
N LYS A 495 -23.24 56.80 22.87
CA LYS A 495 -23.80 55.56 23.44
C LYS A 495 -22.86 54.36 23.23
N ALA A 496 -22.21 54.27 22.06
CA ALA A 496 -21.22 53.26 21.75
C ALA A 496 -19.95 53.43 22.61
N ALA A 497 -19.46 54.66 22.79
CA ALA A 497 -18.32 54.98 23.64
C ALA A 497 -18.63 54.70 25.12
N MET A 498 -19.80 55.11 25.63
CA MET A 498 -20.26 54.76 26.99
C MET A 498 -20.41 53.24 27.19
N LYS A 499 -20.81 52.49 26.16
CA LYS A 499 -20.81 51.02 26.19
C LYS A 499 -19.39 50.45 26.21
N ALA A 500 -18.48 51.01 25.41
CA ALA A 500 -17.08 50.60 25.39
C ALA A 500 -16.36 50.88 26.73
N GLU A 501 -16.64 52.04 27.34
CA GLU A 501 -16.06 52.45 28.63
C GLU A 501 -16.66 51.66 29.81
N LYS A 502 -17.96 51.32 29.76
CA LYS A 502 -18.55 50.32 30.68
C LYS A 502 -17.92 48.94 30.51
N CYS A 503 -17.56 48.54 29.29
CA CYS A 503 -16.86 47.27 29.04
C CYS A 503 -15.40 47.29 29.55
N THR A 504 -14.70 48.43 29.56
CA THR A 504 -13.33 48.51 30.12
C THR A 504 -13.33 48.59 31.66
N VAL A 505 -14.30 49.28 32.27
CA VAL A 505 -14.45 49.33 33.75
C VAL A 505 -14.99 48.02 34.35
N SER A 506 -15.55 47.10 33.54
CA SER A 506 -15.99 45.76 33.98
C SER A 506 -14.90 44.68 33.94
N ILE A 507 -13.66 44.98 33.52
CA ILE A 507 -12.58 43.99 33.49
C ILE A 507 -12.15 43.53 34.91
N PRO A 508 -12.08 44.42 35.92
CA PRO A 508 -11.85 43.98 37.31
C PRO A 508 -13.05 43.23 37.91
N LEU A 509 -14.29 43.56 37.49
CA LEU A 509 -15.50 42.87 37.95
C LEU A 509 -15.63 41.46 37.33
N LEU A 510 -15.18 41.27 36.09
CA LEU A 510 -15.16 39.98 35.39
C LEU A 510 -14.23 38.96 36.05
N ILE A 511 -13.14 39.40 36.69
CA ILE A 511 -12.26 38.51 37.46
C ILE A 511 -12.95 38.04 38.76
N ALA A 512 -13.67 38.92 39.46
CA ALA A 512 -14.47 38.55 40.62
C ALA A 512 -15.69 37.67 40.24
N MET A 513 -16.26 37.90 39.06
CA MET A 513 -17.41 37.14 38.53
C MET A 513 -17.00 35.73 38.08
N LEU A 514 -15.78 35.52 37.56
CA LEU A 514 -15.26 34.18 37.21
C LEU A 514 -15.15 33.26 38.43
N VAL A 515 -14.86 33.80 39.62
CA VAL A 515 -14.84 33.05 40.89
C VAL A 515 -16.26 32.71 41.35
N TRP A 516 -17.28 33.51 41.01
CA TRP A 516 -18.69 33.23 41.32
C TRP A 516 -19.34 32.30 40.26
N CYS A 517 -18.92 32.36 38.98
CA CYS A 517 -19.49 31.56 37.91
C CYS A 517 -19.29 30.05 38.10
N LEU A 518 -18.21 29.61 38.75
CA LEU A 518 -18.02 28.19 39.12
C LEU A 518 -19.10 27.69 40.10
N ALA A 519 -19.76 28.58 40.85
CA ALA A 519 -20.88 28.25 41.73
C ALA A 519 -22.27 28.44 41.06
N SER A 520 -22.32 28.93 39.81
CA SER A 520 -23.57 29.25 39.10
C SER A 520 -23.93 28.27 37.98
N GLU A 521 -23.04 27.35 37.59
CA GLU A 521 -23.33 26.36 36.53
C GLU A 521 -24.52 25.45 36.91
N GLU A 522 -24.71 25.12 38.20
CA GLU A 522 -25.87 24.34 38.69
C GLU A 522 -27.22 25.07 38.50
N ASN A 523 -27.24 26.41 38.49
CA ASN A 523 -28.47 27.19 38.34
C ASN A 523 -28.90 27.41 36.88
N GLN A 524 -28.01 27.15 35.93
CA GLN A 524 -28.26 27.35 34.50
C GLN A 524 -28.96 26.13 33.89
N GLU A 525 -28.60 24.91 34.33
CA GLU A 525 -29.28 23.66 33.96
C GLU A 525 -30.76 23.67 34.40
N ALA A 526 -31.03 24.14 35.63
CA ALA A 526 -32.39 24.22 36.16
C ALA A 526 -33.32 25.13 35.31
N LYS A 527 -32.80 26.27 34.83
CA LYS A 527 -33.58 27.19 33.97
C LYS A 527 -33.76 26.71 32.54
N SER A 528 -32.82 25.92 32.01
CA SER A 528 -33.00 25.29 30.69
C SER A 528 -34.05 24.19 30.71
N GLU A 529 -34.12 23.42 31.81
CA GLU A 529 -35.12 22.36 32.00
C GLU A 529 -36.53 22.95 32.11
N GLU A 530 -36.69 24.06 32.85
CA GLU A 530 -37.98 24.75 33.01
C GLU A 530 -38.52 25.29 31.67
N ARG A 531 -37.64 25.87 30.84
CA ARG A 531 -38.01 26.31 29.48
C ARG A 531 -38.37 25.15 28.55
N TYR A 532 -37.68 24.02 28.68
CA TYR A 532 -38.00 22.84 27.89
C TYR A 532 -39.40 22.31 28.25
N GLN A 533 -39.74 22.30 29.55
CA GLN A 533 -41.07 21.91 30.02
C GLN A 533 -42.17 22.85 29.54
N GLU A 534 -41.96 24.17 29.54
CA GLU A 534 -42.92 25.13 28.98
C GLU A 534 -43.19 24.89 27.48
N ILE A 535 -42.13 24.62 26.71
CA ILE A 535 -42.26 24.34 25.27
C ILE A 535 -43.06 23.06 25.04
N VAL A 536 -42.81 22.03 25.85
CA VAL A 536 -43.56 20.76 25.77
C VAL A 536 -45.02 20.95 26.15
N GLN A 537 -45.33 21.72 27.19
CA GLN A 537 -46.71 22.02 27.58
C GLN A 537 -47.45 22.80 26.49
N ARG A 538 -46.80 23.80 25.89
CA ARG A 538 -47.38 24.58 24.79
C ARG A 538 -47.71 23.72 23.57
N LYS A 539 -46.82 22.79 23.22
CA LYS A 539 -47.04 21.84 22.12
C LYS A 539 -48.23 20.91 22.39
N LYS A 540 -48.37 20.41 23.63
CA LYS A 540 -49.52 19.59 24.03
C LYS A 540 -50.85 20.36 23.92
N LEU A 541 -50.86 21.65 24.29
CA LEU A 541 -52.04 22.50 24.15
C LEU A 541 -52.40 22.77 22.68
N GLU A 542 -51.39 22.98 21.82
CA GLU A 542 -51.61 23.15 20.38
C GLU A 542 -52.15 21.88 19.72
N ASP A 543 -51.64 20.71 20.10
CA ASP A 543 -52.15 19.44 19.59
C ASP A 543 -53.58 19.17 20.09
N LEU A 544 -53.92 19.50 21.35
CA LEU A 544 -55.29 19.40 21.86
C LEU A 544 -56.26 20.32 21.09
N ALA A 545 -55.85 21.56 20.83
CA ALA A 545 -56.65 22.52 20.06
C ALA A 545 -56.88 22.05 18.62
N ARG A 546 -55.90 21.37 18.03
CA ARG A 546 -56.03 20.77 16.70
C ARG A 546 -57.05 19.63 16.69
N THR A 547 -56.99 18.72 17.67
CA THR A 547 -57.96 17.63 17.81
C THR A 547 -59.38 18.16 18.02
N GLN A 548 -59.54 19.19 18.86
CA GLN A 548 -60.85 19.84 19.05
C GLN A 548 -61.37 20.50 17.78
N ALA A 549 -60.50 21.10 16.96
CA ALA A 549 -60.90 21.67 15.68
C ALA A 549 -61.36 20.60 14.69
N GLU A 550 -60.69 19.44 14.67
CA GLU A 550 -61.07 18.28 13.85
C GLU A 550 -62.42 17.69 14.30
N GLU A 551 -62.65 17.56 15.61
CA GLU A 551 -63.93 17.12 16.17
C GLU A 551 -65.07 18.09 15.85
N LEU A 552 -64.82 19.40 15.98
CA LEU A 552 -65.81 20.41 15.60
C LEU A 552 -66.11 20.32 14.11
N ALA A 553 -65.10 20.22 13.24
CA ALA A 553 -65.31 20.08 11.81
C ALA A 553 -66.15 18.84 11.46
N PHE A 554 -65.90 17.72 12.15
CA PHE A 554 -66.71 16.51 12.03
C PHE A 554 -68.16 16.73 12.50
N LEU A 555 -68.37 17.34 13.66
CA LEU A 555 -69.70 17.65 14.18
C LEU A 555 -70.47 18.63 13.28
N TRP A 556 -69.79 19.61 12.69
CA TRP A 556 -70.36 20.53 11.70
C TRP A 556 -70.80 19.79 10.43
N ALA A 557 -69.96 18.88 9.92
CA ALA A 557 -70.30 18.05 8.77
C ALA A 557 -71.50 17.13 9.06
N GLU A 558 -71.58 16.57 10.26
CA GLU A 558 -72.70 15.71 10.67
C GLU A 558 -73.99 16.52 10.89
N LEU A 559 -73.90 17.73 11.43
CA LEU A 559 -75.03 18.65 11.57
C LEU A 559 -75.56 19.07 10.19
N GLU A 560 -74.66 19.33 9.24
CA GLU A 560 -75.04 19.64 7.85
C GLU A 560 -75.69 18.42 7.17
N ARG A 561 -75.14 17.22 7.39
CA ARG A 561 -75.75 15.96 6.93
C ARG A 561 -77.15 15.74 7.51
N LEU A 562 -77.35 16.03 8.80
CA LEU A 562 -78.65 15.92 9.47
C LEU A 562 -79.63 17.02 9.01
N ARG A 563 -79.14 18.24 8.72
CA ARG A 563 -79.94 19.29 8.08
C ARG A 563 -80.43 18.87 6.70
N MET A 564 -79.56 18.30 5.87
CA MET A 564 -79.91 17.78 4.55
C MET A 564 -80.88 16.58 4.62
N LYS A 565 -80.94 15.87 5.75
CA LYS A 565 -81.88 14.77 5.99
C LYS A 565 -83.25 15.23 6.51
N ASN A 566 -83.30 16.26 7.35
CA ASN A 566 -84.55 16.80 7.92
C ASN A 566 -85.20 17.90 7.06
N PHE A 567 -84.44 18.56 6.21
CA PHE A 567 -84.91 19.54 5.24
C PHE A 567 -84.25 19.25 3.90
N PRO A 568 -84.91 18.55 2.96
CA PRO A 568 -84.40 18.44 1.60
C PRO A 568 -84.25 19.85 1.04
N SER A 569 -83.08 20.21 0.52
CA SER A 569 -82.89 21.53 -0.07
C SER A 569 -83.88 21.71 -1.22
N ILE A 570 -84.58 22.84 -1.21
CA ILE A 570 -85.53 23.26 -2.25
C ILE A 570 -84.88 23.33 -3.66
N ASP A 571 -83.54 23.27 -3.73
CA ASP A 571 -82.78 23.34 -4.98
C ASP A 571 -82.81 22.05 -5.82
N GLN A 572 -83.32 20.92 -5.31
CA GLN A 572 -83.49 19.70 -6.12
C GLN A 572 -84.83 19.61 -6.89
N LEU A 573 -85.71 20.62 -6.80
CA LEU A 573 -86.99 20.65 -7.54
C LEU A 573 -86.95 21.42 -8.87
N LYS A 574 -85.76 21.61 -9.46
CA LYS A 574 -85.62 22.16 -10.82
C LYS A 574 -84.95 21.14 -11.73
N HIS A 575 -85.74 20.19 -12.21
CA HIS A 575 -85.75 19.65 -13.59
C HIS A 575 -86.45 18.28 -13.63
N ASN A 576 -87.78 18.29 -13.77
CA ASN A 576 -88.58 17.68 -14.85
C ASN A 576 -90.06 17.63 -14.46
#